data_AF-A0A075K7C0-F1
#
_entry.id   AF-A0A075K7C0-F1
#
_cell.length_a   1.000
_cell.length_b   1.000
_cell.length_c   1.000
_cell.angle_alpha   90.00
_cell.angle_beta   90.00
_cell.angle_gamma   90.00
#
_symmetry.space_group_name_H-M   'P 1'
#
loop_
_entity.id
_entity.type
_entity.pdbx_description
1 polymer ?
#
loop_
_entity_poly.entity_id
_entity_poly.type
_entity_poly.pdbx_seq_one_letter_code
_entity_poly.pdbx_strand_id
1 'polypeptide(L)'
;MNARLQQRVTPSRVPVVSPRKRSESLSEFDRIRHTIDGYLAKAAESRKRLLEEPYDPKLLHAWRVSLRRVTATLKDVASVSDDDLHDVLGYLRACREATGQCRDIDILALETLPAFLDKAHGKPADAEGLRNILGKLQQQDHQQALAQLRRHSLATPLRAWRHWVHTLEPPTDGRIRDIAAATLEKRFGELKKRAGKLDGGQKRLHRLRSATKKLRYSIELYEHAFPKQATSQWLKCLADLQAHLGLAHDRMMARKLMGGVTDGKDAKVRLKAFRRWTKRTAFEASEKAMHSLAKLEQLSAWWRPPAH
;
A
#
# COMPACT_ATOMS: atom_id res chain seq x y z
N MET A 1 -16.97 8.78 86.12
CA MET A 1 -18.34 8.36 86.51
C MET A 1 -19.14 8.11 85.25
N ASN A 2 -19.67 6.88 85.13
CA ASN A 2 -20.87 6.39 84.42
C ASN A 2 -21.38 7.11 83.16
N ALA A 3 -21.92 6.48 82.11
CA ALA A 3 -22.06 5.12 81.59
C ALA A 3 -23.27 5.21 80.63
N ARG A 4 -23.09 4.71 79.39
CA ARG A 4 -24.08 4.05 78.53
C ARG A 4 -25.31 4.84 78.04
N LEU A 5 -25.40 4.92 76.71
CA LEU A 5 -26.42 4.27 75.85
C LEU A 5 -26.05 4.62 74.39
N GLN A 6 -25.25 3.80 73.69
CA GLN A 6 -25.73 2.74 72.79
C GLN A 6 -26.96 3.12 71.94
N GLN A 7 -26.72 3.70 70.76
CA GLN A 7 -27.51 3.39 69.57
C GLN A 7 -26.59 3.07 68.40
N ARG A 8 -26.95 1.97 67.74
CA ARG A 8 -26.20 1.27 66.70
C ARG A 8 -26.24 2.08 65.40
N VAL A 9 -25.07 2.49 64.91
CA VAL A 9 -24.92 2.90 63.51
C VAL A 9 -24.67 1.63 62.72
N THR A 10 -25.68 1.22 61.95
CA THR A 10 -25.55 0.21 60.89
C THR A 10 -24.55 0.73 59.86
N PRO A 11 -23.45 0.02 59.55
CA PRO A 11 -22.61 0.41 58.43
C PRO A 11 -23.39 0.15 57.14
N SER A 12 -23.80 1.22 56.48
CA SER A 12 -24.27 1.17 55.10
C SER A 12 -23.16 0.54 54.26
N ARG A 13 -23.42 -0.64 53.69
CA ARG A 13 -22.55 -1.27 52.69
C ARG A 13 -22.48 -0.33 51.48
N VAL A 14 -21.46 0.51 51.44
CA VAL A 14 -21.01 1.11 50.18
C VAL A 14 -20.58 -0.06 49.30
N PRO A 15 -21.16 -0.25 48.10
CA PRO A 15 -20.64 -1.25 47.19
C PRO A 15 -19.23 -0.79 46.81
N VAL A 16 -18.22 -1.55 47.26
CA VAL A 16 -16.87 -1.46 46.76
C VAL A 16 -16.96 -1.78 45.27
N VAL A 17 -17.02 -0.74 44.44
CA VAL A 17 -16.82 -0.88 43.00
C VAL A 17 -15.37 -1.27 42.84
N SER A 18 -15.11 -2.58 42.77
CA SER A 18 -13.82 -3.08 42.30
C SER A 18 -13.53 -2.41 40.96
N PRO A 19 -12.33 -1.88 40.74
CA PRO A 19 -11.97 -1.40 39.42
C PRO A 19 -11.96 -2.62 38.51
N ARG A 20 -13.04 -2.80 37.75
CA ARG A 20 -13.04 -3.70 36.62
C ARG A 20 -11.94 -3.18 35.71
N LYS A 21 -10.76 -3.79 35.74
CA LYS A 21 -9.86 -3.84 34.60
C LYS A 21 -10.60 -4.57 33.48
N ARG A 22 -11.56 -3.89 32.85
CA ARG A 22 -11.92 -4.20 31.47
C ARG A 22 -10.66 -3.84 30.70
N SER A 23 -10.00 -4.87 30.18
CA SER A 23 -9.28 -4.71 28.92
C SER A 23 -10.32 -4.15 27.95
N GLU A 24 -10.40 -2.82 27.83
CA GLU A 24 -11.32 -2.18 26.89
C GLU A 24 -10.89 -2.64 25.51
N SER A 25 -11.70 -3.50 24.90
CA SER A 25 -11.49 -3.91 23.52
C SER A 25 -11.53 -2.64 22.68
N LEU A 26 -10.41 -2.26 22.09
CA LEU A 26 -10.32 -1.12 21.16
C LEU A 26 -11.48 -1.21 20.15
N SER A 27 -12.17 -0.08 19.96
CA SER A 27 -13.19 0.09 18.93
C SER A 27 -12.63 -0.24 17.54
N GLU A 28 -13.49 -0.54 16.58
CA GLU A 28 -13.05 -0.78 15.20
C GLU A 28 -12.37 0.45 14.61
N PHE A 29 -12.87 1.65 14.95
CA PHE A 29 -12.27 2.90 14.53
C PHE A 29 -10.87 3.12 15.14
N ASP A 30 -10.67 2.81 16.41
CA ASP A 30 -9.35 2.90 17.05
C ASP A 30 -8.30 2.00 16.37
N ARG A 31 -8.72 0.83 15.91
CA ARG A 31 -7.84 -0.11 15.19
C ARG A 31 -7.48 0.42 13.80
N ILE A 32 -8.43 1.03 13.10
CA ILE A 32 -8.20 1.72 11.82
C ILE A 32 -7.21 2.88 12.03
N ARG A 33 -7.44 3.69 13.07
CA ARG A 33 -6.57 4.81 13.44
C ARG A 33 -5.14 4.34 13.71
N HIS A 34 -4.96 3.35 14.59
CA HIS A 34 -3.65 2.77 14.88
C HIS A 34 -2.95 2.23 13.64
N THR A 35 -3.71 1.63 12.71
CA THR A 35 -3.17 1.12 11.45
C THR A 35 -2.66 2.26 10.56
N ILE A 36 -3.43 3.35 10.41
CA ILE A 36 -3.01 4.53 9.65
C ILE A 36 -1.82 5.22 10.30
N ASP A 37 -1.84 5.40 11.63
CA ASP A 37 -0.73 5.95 12.40
C ASP A 37 0.55 5.12 12.17
N GLY A 38 0.45 3.78 12.20
CA GLY A 38 1.55 2.88 11.91
C GLY A 38 2.12 3.05 10.50
N TYR A 39 1.27 3.23 9.47
CA TYR A 39 1.75 3.52 8.11
C TYR A 39 2.45 4.87 8.02
N LEU A 40 1.87 5.92 8.61
CA LEU A 40 2.47 7.25 8.59
C LEU A 40 3.78 7.30 9.37
N ALA A 41 3.87 6.62 10.52
CA ALA A 41 5.10 6.47 11.30
C ALA A 41 6.18 5.73 10.51
N LYS A 42 5.83 4.61 9.86
CA LYS A 42 6.77 3.87 9.01
C LYS A 42 7.26 4.71 7.83
N ALA A 43 6.40 5.53 7.23
CA ALA A 43 6.81 6.46 6.18
C ALA A 43 7.77 7.52 6.74
N ALA A 44 7.42 8.18 7.85
CA ALA A 44 8.27 9.18 8.49
C ALA A 44 9.65 8.63 8.85
N GLU A 45 9.71 7.42 9.42
CA GLU A 45 10.95 6.74 9.77
C GLU A 45 11.79 6.40 8.53
N SER A 46 11.15 5.84 7.48
CA SER A 46 11.85 5.54 6.23
C SER A 46 12.45 6.80 5.60
N ARG A 47 11.72 7.92 5.64
CA ARG A 47 12.21 9.22 5.16
C ARG A 47 13.38 9.72 6.00
N LYS A 48 13.27 9.64 7.33
CA LYS A 48 14.33 10.08 8.23
C LYS A 48 15.64 9.34 7.92
N ARG A 49 15.58 8.01 7.90
CA ARG A 49 16.73 7.16 7.60
C ARG A 49 17.30 7.41 6.20
N LEU A 50 16.47 7.59 5.17
CA LEU A 50 16.95 7.96 3.83
C LEU A 50 17.72 9.29 3.80
N LEU A 51 17.44 10.22 4.72
CA LEU A 51 18.11 11.52 4.78
C LEU A 51 19.37 11.53 5.65
N GLU A 52 19.51 10.55 6.54
CA GLU A 52 20.59 10.48 7.55
C GLU A 52 21.60 9.34 7.26
N GLU A 53 21.17 8.28 6.59
CA GLU A 53 21.95 7.08 6.28
C GLU A 53 22.27 6.98 4.78
N PRO A 54 23.22 6.10 4.37
CA PRO A 54 23.39 5.74 2.97
C PRO A 54 22.07 5.28 2.32
N TYR A 55 21.90 5.63 1.04
CA TYR A 55 20.66 5.34 0.32
C TYR A 55 20.37 3.83 0.30
N ASP A 56 19.18 3.44 0.76
CA ASP A 56 18.66 2.08 0.70
C ASP A 56 17.34 2.03 -0.12
N PRO A 57 17.32 1.31 -1.26
CA PRO A 57 16.12 1.09 -2.06
C PRO A 57 14.94 0.49 -1.28
N LYS A 58 15.20 -0.29 -0.22
CA LYS A 58 14.17 -0.88 0.65
C LYS A 58 13.48 0.19 1.49
N LEU A 59 14.22 1.20 1.97
CA LEU A 59 13.63 2.34 2.68
C LEU A 59 12.76 3.18 1.73
N LEU A 60 13.22 3.43 0.49
CA LEU A 60 12.38 4.14 -0.48
C LEU A 60 11.11 3.34 -0.83
N HIS A 61 11.25 2.02 -0.95
CA HIS A 61 10.09 1.14 -1.11
C HIS A 61 9.11 1.23 0.06
N ALA A 62 9.61 1.17 1.30
CA ALA A 62 8.81 1.28 2.51
C ALA A 62 8.06 2.63 2.61
N TRP A 63 8.75 3.74 2.37
CA TRP A 63 8.16 5.09 2.23
C TRP A 63 6.96 5.06 1.27
N ARG A 64 7.18 4.58 0.04
CA ARG A 64 6.16 4.59 -1.03
C ARG A 64 4.99 3.67 -0.74
N VAL A 65 5.24 2.49 -0.18
CA VAL A 65 4.19 1.52 0.15
C VAL A 65 3.32 2.06 1.28
N SER A 66 3.91 2.59 2.35
CA SER A 66 3.18 3.18 3.46
C SER A 66 2.27 4.33 3.01
N LEU A 67 2.79 5.29 2.24
CA LEU A 67 1.98 6.38 1.70
C LEU A 67 0.89 5.88 0.75
N ARG A 68 1.16 4.82 -0.03
CA ARG A 68 0.14 4.23 -0.90
C ARG A 68 -1.00 3.59 -0.12
N ARG A 69 -0.72 2.91 1.00
CA ARG A 69 -1.77 2.34 1.87
C ARG A 69 -2.68 3.44 2.39
N VAL A 70 -2.12 4.48 2.99
CA VAL A 70 -2.88 5.64 3.50
C VAL A 70 -3.70 6.31 2.39
N THR A 71 -3.06 6.73 1.29
CA THR A 71 -3.76 7.43 0.20
C THR A 71 -4.77 6.57 -0.56
N ALA A 72 -4.69 5.24 -0.43
CA ALA A 72 -5.68 4.34 -1.01
C ALA A 72 -6.94 4.27 -0.15
N THR A 73 -6.87 4.49 1.17
CA THR A 73 -7.99 4.25 2.10
C THR A 73 -8.50 5.51 2.79
N LEU A 74 -7.69 6.58 2.87
CA LEU A 74 -7.99 7.76 3.68
C LEU A 74 -9.34 8.41 3.34
N LYS A 75 -9.70 8.47 2.06
CA LYS A 75 -11.00 9.03 1.63
C LYS A 75 -12.19 8.26 2.22
N ASP A 76 -12.09 6.93 2.28
CA ASP A 76 -13.20 6.13 2.80
C ASP A 76 -13.26 6.21 4.33
N VAL A 77 -12.10 6.33 4.99
CA VAL A 77 -12.05 6.59 6.43
C VAL A 77 -12.61 7.96 6.77
N ALA A 78 -12.31 8.99 5.98
CA ALA A 78 -12.83 10.35 6.19
C ALA A 78 -14.36 10.44 6.04
N SER A 79 -14.98 9.52 5.30
CA SER A 79 -16.45 9.48 5.10
C SER A 79 -17.28 9.21 6.36
N VAL A 80 -16.65 8.97 7.51
CA VAL A 80 -17.31 8.97 8.83
C VAL A 80 -17.71 10.38 9.29
N SER A 81 -17.22 11.43 8.63
CA SER A 81 -17.55 12.84 8.89
C SER A 81 -17.80 13.60 7.59
N ASP A 82 -18.23 14.86 7.70
CA ASP A 82 -18.36 15.78 6.57
C ASP A 82 -17.01 16.33 6.07
N ASP A 83 -15.93 16.18 6.85
CA ASP A 83 -14.56 16.48 6.41
C ASP A 83 -14.01 15.34 5.54
N ASP A 84 -13.42 15.67 4.38
CA ASP A 84 -12.97 14.71 3.39
C ASP A 84 -11.43 14.54 3.32
N LEU A 85 -10.69 15.29 4.14
CA LEU A 85 -9.21 15.31 4.18
C LEU A 85 -8.57 15.44 2.79
N HIS A 86 -9.22 16.15 1.84
CA HIS A 86 -8.79 16.19 0.44
C HIS A 86 -7.36 16.70 0.27
N ASP A 87 -7.02 17.78 0.97
CA ASP A 87 -5.68 18.40 0.87
C ASP A 87 -4.60 17.51 1.45
N VAL A 88 -4.88 16.83 2.57
CA VAL A 88 -3.98 15.83 3.16
C VAL A 88 -3.75 14.69 2.16
N LEU A 89 -4.82 14.18 1.57
CA LEU A 89 -4.77 13.12 0.58
C LEU A 89 -3.98 13.55 -0.67
N GLY A 90 -4.21 14.76 -1.18
CA GLY A 90 -3.50 15.34 -2.31
C GLY A 90 -2.01 15.48 -2.04
N TYR A 91 -1.65 16.03 -0.88
CA TYR A 91 -0.27 16.20 -0.46
C TYR A 91 0.46 14.86 -0.30
N LEU A 92 -0.13 13.88 0.40
CA LEU A 92 0.48 12.55 0.55
C LEU A 92 0.66 11.82 -0.79
N ARG A 93 -0.22 12.06 -1.77
CA ARG A 93 -0.03 11.57 -3.15
C ARG A 93 1.16 12.24 -3.81
N ALA A 94 1.29 13.56 -3.72
CA ALA A 94 2.43 14.30 -4.26
C ALA A 94 3.76 13.79 -3.68
N CYS A 95 3.83 13.63 -2.34
CA CYS A 95 4.99 13.04 -1.65
C CYS A 95 5.40 11.67 -2.23
N ARG A 96 4.41 10.82 -2.50
CA ARG A 96 4.66 9.50 -3.10
C ARG A 96 5.12 9.62 -4.55
N GLU A 97 4.43 10.38 -5.38
CA GLU A 97 4.74 10.48 -6.81
C GLU A 97 6.10 11.14 -7.08
N ALA A 98 6.52 12.10 -6.24
CA ALA A 98 7.82 12.77 -6.34
C ALA A 98 9.03 11.82 -6.25
N THR A 99 8.83 10.59 -5.74
CA THR A 99 9.86 9.54 -5.63
C THR A 99 9.61 8.36 -6.58
N GLY A 100 8.70 8.54 -7.54
CA GLY A 100 8.27 7.50 -8.49
C GLY A 100 9.40 6.99 -9.36
N GLN A 101 10.05 7.92 -10.05
CA GLN A 101 11.09 7.64 -11.04
C GLN A 101 12.26 6.87 -10.44
N CYS A 102 12.76 7.33 -9.30
CA CYS A 102 13.85 6.69 -8.56
C CYS A 102 13.53 5.23 -8.20
N ARG A 103 12.31 4.93 -7.73
CA ARG A 103 11.92 3.52 -7.47
C ARG A 103 11.83 2.69 -8.75
N ASP A 104 11.38 3.27 -9.86
CA ASP A 104 11.29 2.55 -11.12
C ASP A 104 12.70 2.22 -11.67
N ILE A 105 13.67 3.12 -11.51
CA ILE A 105 15.09 2.87 -11.82
C ILE A 105 15.72 1.84 -10.87
N ASP A 106 15.44 1.90 -9.57
CA ASP A 106 15.91 0.87 -8.62
C ASP A 106 15.42 -0.53 -9.01
N ILE A 107 14.14 -0.68 -9.38
CA ILE A 107 13.59 -1.96 -9.85
C ILE A 107 14.29 -2.40 -11.15
N LEU A 108 14.55 -1.47 -12.06
CA LEU A 108 15.25 -1.78 -13.31
C LEU A 108 16.66 -2.30 -13.04
N ALA A 109 17.44 -1.58 -12.24
CA ALA A 109 18.85 -1.86 -11.98
C ALA A 109 19.05 -3.11 -11.10
N LEU A 110 18.22 -3.30 -10.08
CA LEU A 110 18.43 -4.32 -9.04
C LEU A 110 17.63 -5.60 -9.27
N GLU A 111 16.53 -5.53 -10.02
CA GLU A 111 15.64 -6.68 -10.20
C GLU A 111 15.53 -7.08 -11.69
N THR A 112 15.28 -6.12 -12.58
CA THR A 112 14.94 -6.45 -13.97
C THR A 112 16.14 -6.72 -14.86
N LEU A 113 17.18 -5.89 -14.81
CA LEU A 113 18.40 -6.12 -15.59
C LEU A 113 19.12 -7.40 -15.15
N PRO A 114 19.34 -7.67 -13.84
CA PRO A 114 19.95 -8.93 -13.40
C PRO A 114 19.18 -10.16 -13.90
N ALA A 115 17.84 -10.17 -13.74
CA ALA A 115 17.02 -11.27 -14.23
C ALA A 115 17.07 -11.48 -15.75
N PHE A 116 17.36 -10.43 -16.53
CA PHE A 116 17.61 -10.55 -17.96
C PHE A 116 18.96 -11.19 -18.23
N LEU A 117 20.01 -10.72 -17.55
CA LEU A 117 21.38 -11.19 -17.74
C LEU A 117 21.57 -12.65 -17.32
N ASP A 118 20.89 -13.08 -16.25
CA ASP A 118 20.98 -14.46 -15.75
C ASP A 118 20.26 -15.48 -16.65
N LYS A 119 19.17 -15.07 -17.32
CA LYS A 119 18.25 -15.98 -18.06
C LYS A 119 18.31 -15.85 -19.58
N ALA A 120 19.01 -14.86 -20.12
CA ALA A 120 19.06 -14.61 -21.56
C ALA A 120 20.49 -14.24 -21.99
N HIS A 121 20.84 -14.68 -23.20
CA HIS A 121 22.11 -14.53 -23.93
C HIS A 121 22.68 -13.10 -24.04
N GLY A 122 22.92 -12.42 -22.92
CA GLY A 122 23.68 -11.18 -22.88
C GLY A 122 25.14 -11.51 -23.17
N LYS A 123 25.73 -10.88 -24.19
CA LYS A 123 27.18 -10.87 -24.29
C LYS A 123 27.73 -10.12 -23.07
N PRO A 124 28.75 -10.64 -22.36
CA PRO A 124 29.28 -9.99 -21.16
C PRO A 124 29.65 -8.52 -21.36
N ALA A 125 30.19 -8.15 -22.53
CA ALA A 125 30.55 -6.77 -22.87
C ALA A 125 29.33 -5.82 -22.97
N ASP A 126 28.19 -6.30 -23.48
CA ASP A 126 26.97 -5.50 -23.53
C ASP A 126 26.36 -5.32 -22.13
N ALA A 127 26.51 -6.32 -21.25
CA ALA A 127 26.02 -6.26 -19.88
C ALA A 127 26.71 -5.15 -19.07
N GLU A 128 28.03 -5.02 -19.20
CA GLU A 128 28.81 -4.04 -18.45
C GLU A 128 28.53 -2.60 -18.88
N GLY A 129 28.40 -2.36 -20.19
CA GLY A 129 27.98 -1.07 -20.71
C GLY A 129 26.61 -0.64 -20.20
N LEU A 130 25.64 -1.56 -20.14
CA LEU A 130 24.30 -1.28 -19.62
C LEU A 130 24.30 -0.99 -18.12
N ARG A 131 25.09 -1.74 -17.33
CA ARG A 131 25.25 -1.48 -15.89
C ARG A 131 25.83 -0.11 -15.62
N ASN A 132 26.89 0.28 -16.34
CA ASN A 132 27.52 1.58 -16.17
C ASN A 132 26.60 2.74 -16.50
N ILE A 133 25.84 2.65 -17.60
CA ILE A 133 24.89 3.70 -17.96
C ILE A 133 23.76 3.79 -16.93
N LEU A 134 23.19 2.65 -16.50
CA LEU A 134 22.15 2.64 -15.49
C LEU A 134 22.63 3.11 -14.12
N GLY A 135 23.87 2.80 -13.73
CA GLY A 135 24.45 3.24 -12.46
C GLY A 135 24.53 4.76 -12.37
N LYS A 136 24.92 5.44 -13.46
CA LYS A 136 24.93 6.91 -13.52
C LYS A 136 23.53 7.51 -13.37
N LEU A 137 22.56 6.96 -14.10
CA LEU A 137 21.17 7.42 -14.01
C LEU A 137 20.58 7.16 -12.61
N GLN A 138 20.88 6.01 -12.03
CA GLN A 138 20.45 5.65 -10.69
C GLN A 138 20.98 6.64 -9.65
N GLN A 139 22.27 7.00 -9.72
CA GLN A 139 22.85 8.02 -8.83
C GLN A 139 22.16 9.38 -8.95
N GLN A 140 21.85 9.82 -10.18
CA GLN A 140 21.12 11.07 -10.42
C GLN A 140 19.70 11.03 -9.82
N ASP A 141 18.98 9.94 -10.07
CA ASP A 141 17.62 9.75 -9.55
C ASP A 141 17.60 9.62 -8.02
N HIS A 142 18.64 9.01 -7.41
CA HIS A 142 18.82 8.98 -5.96
C HIS A 142 18.97 10.39 -5.39
N GLN A 143 19.84 11.22 -5.97
CA GLN A 143 20.03 12.61 -5.56
C GLN A 143 18.73 13.41 -5.69
N GLN A 144 18.01 13.24 -6.79
CA GLN A 144 16.72 13.90 -7.00
C GLN A 144 15.68 13.44 -5.98
N ALA A 145 15.59 12.13 -5.71
CA ALA A 145 14.66 11.60 -4.71
C ALA A 145 14.97 12.16 -3.31
N LEU A 146 16.24 12.26 -2.91
CA LEU A 146 16.64 12.87 -1.64
C LEU A 146 16.26 14.35 -1.57
N ALA A 147 16.45 15.11 -2.64
CA ALA A 147 16.00 16.49 -2.72
C ALA A 147 14.46 16.59 -2.56
N GLN A 148 13.71 15.70 -3.21
CA GLN A 148 12.25 15.65 -3.06
C GLN A 148 11.83 15.27 -1.64
N LEU A 149 12.50 14.30 -1.01
CA LEU A 149 12.23 13.92 0.38
C LEU A 149 12.47 15.09 1.34
N ARG A 150 13.54 15.89 1.15
CA ARG A 150 13.77 17.11 1.95
C ARG A 150 12.60 18.09 1.84
N ARG A 151 12.07 18.30 0.63
CA ARG A 151 10.94 19.21 0.37
C ARG A 151 9.60 18.70 0.91
N HIS A 152 9.40 17.38 0.93
CA HIS A 152 8.12 16.76 1.29
C HIS A 152 8.14 16.25 2.74
N SER A 153 7.91 17.16 3.69
CA SER A 153 7.77 16.82 5.11
C SER A 153 6.39 16.25 5.43
N LEU A 154 6.33 15.18 6.25
CA LEU A 154 5.06 14.62 6.73
C LEU A 154 4.50 15.35 7.96
N ALA A 155 5.18 16.36 8.49
CA ALA A 155 4.75 17.01 9.73
C ALA A 155 3.35 17.64 9.62
N THR A 156 3.07 18.36 8.53
CA THR A 156 1.76 18.98 8.30
C THR A 156 0.63 17.97 8.12
N PRO A 157 0.70 16.98 7.19
CA PRO A 157 -0.37 15.99 7.06
C PRO A 157 -0.56 15.14 8.32
N LEU A 158 0.50 14.87 9.10
CA LEU A 158 0.38 14.19 10.40
C LEU A 158 -0.39 15.02 11.43
N ARG A 159 -0.12 16.32 11.52
CA ARG A 159 -0.87 17.21 12.42
C ARG A 159 -2.34 17.30 12.00
N ALA A 160 -2.61 17.47 10.71
CA ALA A 160 -3.98 17.53 10.18
C ALA A 160 -4.74 16.23 10.47
N TRP A 161 -4.14 15.07 10.21
CA TRP A 161 -4.71 13.77 10.56
C TRP A 161 -5.04 13.64 12.05
N ARG A 162 -4.10 13.99 12.94
CA ARG A 162 -4.31 13.92 14.40
C ARG A 162 -5.38 14.90 14.88
N HIS A 163 -5.42 16.10 14.32
CA HIS A 163 -6.44 17.09 14.63
C HIS A 163 -7.82 16.58 14.24
N TRP A 164 -7.98 16.09 13.01
CA TRP A 164 -9.23 15.51 12.52
C TRP A 164 -9.72 14.38 13.42
N VAL A 165 -8.85 13.44 13.78
CA VAL A 165 -9.18 12.35 14.72
C VAL A 165 -9.66 12.89 16.07
N HIS A 166 -9.02 13.93 16.60
CA HIS A 166 -9.36 14.49 17.92
C HIS A 166 -10.68 15.26 17.91
N THR A 167 -11.05 15.90 16.79
CA THR A 167 -12.29 16.68 16.67
C THR A 167 -13.47 15.84 16.18
N LEU A 168 -13.23 14.61 15.75
CA LEU A 168 -14.24 13.70 15.25
C LEU A 168 -15.09 13.13 16.40
N GLU A 169 -16.41 13.18 16.25
CA GLU A 169 -17.31 12.38 17.09
C GLU A 169 -17.08 10.89 16.78
N PRO A 170 -16.71 10.05 17.78
CA PRO A 170 -16.34 8.67 17.53
C PRO A 170 -17.46 7.89 16.81
N PRO A 171 -17.20 7.34 15.62
CA PRO A 171 -18.20 6.55 14.91
C PRO A 171 -18.44 5.23 15.64
N THR A 172 -19.69 4.73 15.58
CA THR A 172 -20.02 3.42 16.11
C THR A 172 -19.35 2.31 15.29
N ASP A 173 -19.05 1.17 15.92
CA ASP A 173 -18.52 -0.01 15.22
C ASP A 173 -19.44 -0.45 14.07
N GLY A 174 -20.76 -0.37 14.24
CA GLY A 174 -21.72 -0.66 13.17
C GLY A 174 -21.52 0.22 11.93
N ARG A 175 -21.37 1.54 12.12
CA ARG A 175 -21.10 2.48 11.03
C ARG A 175 -19.78 2.18 10.32
N ILE A 176 -18.75 1.76 11.06
CA ILE A 176 -17.46 1.36 10.49
C ILE A 176 -17.60 0.10 9.63
N ARG A 177 -18.34 -0.92 10.10
CA ARG A 177 -18.61 -2.12 9.30
C ARG A 177 -19.35 -1.81 8.02
N ASP A 178 -20.35 -0.93 8.07
CA ASP A 178 -21.13 -0.53 6.88
C ASP A 178 -20.24 0.16 5.84
N ILE A 179 -19.41 1.12 6.27
CA ILE A 179 -18.43 1.79 5.41
C ILE A 179 -17.44 0.78 4.83
N ALA A 180 -16.93 -0.14 5.66
CA ALA A 180 -15.99 -1.15 5.24
C ALA A 180 -16.61 -2.09 4.19
N ALA A 181 -17.80 -2.62 4.42
CA ALA A 181 -18.51 -3.50 3.51
C ALA A 181 -18.81 -2.81 2.17
N ALA A 182 -19.35 -1.58 2.21
CA ALA A 182 -19.61 -0.78 1.01
C ALA A 182 -18.32 -0.49 0.22
N THR A 183 -17.23 -0.16 0.92
CA THR A 183 -15.92 0.09 0.32
C THR A 183 -15.37 -1.15 -0.37
N LEU A 184 -15.43 -2.30 0.30
CA LEU A 184 -14.94 -3.58 -0.22
C LEU A 184 -15.75 -4.03 -1.43
N GLU A 185 -17.08 -3.92 -1.37
CA GLU A 185 -17.97 -4.27 -2.48
C GLU A 185 -17.69 -3.39 -3.71
N LYS A 186 -17.58 -2.07 -3.51
CA LYS A 186 -17.23 -1.13 -4.58
C LYS A 186 -15.88 -1.47 -5.22
N ARG A 187 -14.84 -1.71 -4.42
CA ARG A 187 -13.49 -2.03 -4.91
C ARG A 187 -13.44 -3.38 -5.63
N PHE A 188 -14.19 -4.36 -5.14
CA PHE A 188 -14.30 -5.66 -5.80
C PHE A 188 -15.06 -5.53 -7.14
N GLY A 189 -16.17 -4.81 -7.17
CA GLY A 189 -16.87 -4.47 -8.41
C GLY A 189 -15.99 -3.73 -9.42
N GLU A 190 -15.18 -2.76 -8.96
CA GLU A 190 -14.18 -2.09 -9.80
C GLU A 190 -13.14 -3.07 -10.34
N LEU A 191 -12.61 -3.97 -9.51
CA LEU A 191 -11.65 -5.00 -9.93
C LEU A 191 -12.25 -5.89 -11.02
N LYS A 192 -13.45 -6.44 -10.82
CA LYS A 192 -14.17 -7.25 -11.82
C LYS A 192 -14.42 -6.47 -13.11
N LYS A 193 -14.82 -5.21 -13.01
CA LYS A 193 -15.04 -4.32 -14.18
C LYS A 193 -13.75 -4.07 -14.94
N ARG A 194 -12.59 -3.99 -14.28
CA ARG A 194 -11.29 -3.86 -14.95
C ARG A 194 -10.86 -5.19 -15.56
N ALA A 195 -11.11 -6.29 -14.86
CA ALA A 195 -10.83 -7.66 -15.31
C ALA A 195 -11.57 -8.02 -16.60
N GLY A 196 -12.90 -7.86 -16.64
CA GLY A 196 -13.70 -8.14 -17.83
C GLY A 196 -13.43 -7.23 -19.03
N LYS A 197 -12.53 -6.25 -18.88
CA LYS A 197 -12.08 -5.34 -19.93
C LYS A 197 -10.66 -5.63 -20.41
N LEU A 198 -9.99 -6.66 -19.90
CA LEU A 198 -8.59 -6.93 -20.24
C LEU A 198 -8.45 -7.43 -21.67
N ASP A 199 -7.50 -6.84 -22.40
CA ASP A 199 -7.15 -7.13 -23.78
C ASP A 199 -5.62 -7.32 -23.94
N GLY A 200 -4.91 -7.53 -22.82
CA GLY A 200 -3.44 -7.57 -22.79
C GLY A 200 -2.76 -6.19 -22.91
N GLY A 201 -3.51 -5.09 -23.07
CA GLY A 201 -2.95 -3.75 -23.20
C GLY A 201 -2.37 -3.17 -21.90
N GLN A 202 -1.21 -2.49 -21.99
CA GLN A 202 -0.49 -1.90 -20.85
C GLN A 202 -1.38 -0.99 -19.97
N LYS A 203 -2.20 -0.14 -20.59
CA LYS A 203 -3.10 0.78 -19.88
C LYS A 203 -4.14 0.03 -19.04
N ARG A 204 -4.65 -1.10 -19.54
CA ARG A 204 -5.65 -1.90 -18.85
C ARG A 204 -5.05 -2.72 -17.73
N LEU A 205 -3.88 -3.33 -17.97
CA LEU A 205 -3.09 -4.00 -16.92
C LEU A 205 -2.75 -3.06 -15.76
N HIS A 206 -2.32 -1.82 -16.07
CA HIS A 206 -2.05 -0.82 -15.03
C HIS A 206 -3.30 -0.48 -14.21
N ARG A 207 -4.46 -0.32 -14.86
CA ARG A 207 -5.74 -0.07 -14.16
C ARG A 207 -6.17 -1.24 -13.29
N LEU A 208 -6.02 -2.47 -13.77
CA LEU A 208 -6.29 -3.68 -12.98
C LEU A 208 -5.39 -3.74 -11.76
N ARG A 209 -4.08 -3.57 -11.93
CA ARG A 209 -3.10 -3.55 -10.83
C ARG A 209 -3.44 -2.49 -9.78
N SER A 210 -3.84 -1.31 -10.21
CA SER A 210 -4.28 -0.25 -9.30
C SER A 210 -5.55 -0.62 -8.54
N ALA A 211 -6.53 -1.26 -9.19
CA ALA A 211 -7.73 -1.78 -8.52
C ALA A 211 -7.40 -2.90 -7.52
N THR A 212 -6.55 -3.87 -7.89
CA THR A 212 -6.06 -4.94 -7.00
C THR A 212 -5.42 -4.36 -5.74
N LYS A 213 -4.51 -3.39 -5.89
CA LYS A 213 -3.83 -2.72 -4.77
C LYS A 213 -4.83 -2.04 -3.84
N LYS A 214 -5.80 -1.30 -4.39
CA LYS A 214 -6.85 -0.66 -3.59
C LYS A 214 -7.65 -1.70 -2.82
N LEU A 215 -8.14 -2.76 -3.46
CA LEU A 215 -8.90 -3.79 -2.76
C LEU A 215 -8.07 -4.42 -1.62
N ARG A 216 -6.82 -4.81 -1.91
CA ARG A 216 -5.90 -5.36 -0.90
C ARG A 216 -5.71 -4.42 0.29
N TYR A 217 -5.35 -3.16 0.04
CA TYR A 217 -5.11 -2.21 1.15
C TYR A 217 -6.38 -1.90 1.95
N SER A 218 -7.56 -1.99 1.34
CA SER A 218 -8.81 -1.90 2.09
C SER A 218 -9.04 -3.11 2.99
N ILE A 219 -8.82 -4.32 2.48
CA ILE A 219 -8.95 -5.53 3.29
C ILE A 219 -7.94 -5.48 4.44
N GLU A 220 -6.68 -5.12 4.18
CA GLU A 220 -5.66 -4.96 5.22
C GLU A 220 -6.04 -3.91 6.28
N LEU A 221 -6.78 -2.87 5.92
CA LEU A 221 -7.20 -1.83 6.88
C LEU A 221 -8.41 -2.26 7.71
N TYR A 222 -9.39 -2.90 7.06
CA TYR A 222 -10.66 -3.26 7.68
C TYR A 222 -10.68 -4.70 8.22
N GLU A 223 -9.58 -5.45 8.17
CA GLU A 223 -9.55 -6.87 8.56
C GLU A 223 -10.08 -7.15 9.97
N HIS A 224 -9.97 -6.18 10.88
CA HIS A 224 -10.44 -6.30 12.26
C HIS A 224 -11.96 -6.28 12.40
N ALA A 225 -12.68 -5.74 11.42
CA ALA A 225 -14.14 -5.67 11.39
C ALA A 225 -14.79 -6.99 10.90
N PHE A 226 -13.99 -7.99 10.50
CA PHE A 226 -14.46 -9.19 9.81
C PHE A 226 -13.75 -10.48 10.27
N PRO A 227 -14.29 -11.67 9.95
CA PRO A 227 -13.69 -12.95 10.35
C PRO A 227 -12.27 -13.15 9.80
N LYS A 228 -11.29 -13.35 10.69
CA LYS A 228 -9.85 -13.45 10.37
C LYS A 228 -9.52 -14.48 9.28
N GLN A 229 -10.16 -15.65 9.32
CA GLN A 229 -9.84 -16.75 8.40
C GLN A 229 -10.20 -16.40 6.95
N ALA A 230 -11.38 -15.79 6.74
CA ALA A 230 -11.84 -15.38 5.42
C ALA A 230 -10.97 -14.24 4.86
N THR A 231 -10.59 -13.27 5.70
CA THR A 231 -9.67 -12.18 5.34
C THR A 231 -8.31 -12.70 4.88
N SER A 232 -7.72 -13.65 5.61
CA SER A 232 -6.39 -14.21 5.30
C SER A 232 -6.33 -14.88 3.92
N GLN A 233 -7.37 -15.63 3.56
CA GLN A 233 -7.45 -16.28 2.24
C GLN A 233 -7.51 -15.25 1.10
N TRP A 234 -8.32 -14.19 1.26
CA TRP A 234 -8.40 -13.10 0.31
C TRP A 234 -7.06 -12.37 0.14
N LEU A 235 -6.39 -12.05 1.26
CA LEU A 235 -5.08 -11.39 1.22
C LEU A 235 -4.02 -12.23 0.52
N LYS A 236 -4.02 -13.55 0.71
CA LYS A 236 -3.13 -14.48 0.02
C LYS A 236 -3.35 -14.45 -1.50
N CYS A 237 -4.60 -14.59 -1.95
CA CYS A 237 -4.93 -14.54 -3.38
C CYS A 237 -4.63 -13.19 -4.02
N LEU A 238 -4.92 -12.08 -3.31
CA LEU A 238 -4.58 -10.73 -3.77
C LEU A 238 -3.07 -10.49 -3.81
N ALA A 239 -2.30 -11.08 -2.89
CA ALA A 239 -0.85 -11.00 -2.92
C ALA A 239 -0.25 -11.68 -4.15
N ASP A 240 -0.75 -12.87 -4.49
CA ASP A 240 -0.35 -13.62 -5.68
C ASP A 240 -0.70 -12.86 -6.98
N LEU A 241 -1.95 -12.40 -7.11
CA LEU A 241 -2.38 -11.56 -8.23
C LEU A 241 -1.53 -10.29 -8.36
N GLN A 242 -1.29 -9.60 -7.24
CA GLN A 242 -0.46 -8.39 -7.22
C GLN A 242 0.98 -8.66 -7.61
N ALA A 243 1.57 -9.81 -7.23
CA ALA A 243 2.93 -10.17 -7.58
C ALA A 243 3.09 -10.33 -9.10
N HIS A 244 2.17 -11.05 -9.74
CA HIS A 244 2.18 -11.23 -11.20
C HIS A 244 1.92 -9.93 -11.96
N LEU A 245 0.94 -9.12 -11.52
CA LEU A 245 0.69 -7.80 -12.13
C LEU A 245 1.84 -6.81 -11.89
N GLY A 246 2.54 -6.93 -10.76
CA GLY A 246 3.77 -6.20 -10.44
C GLY A 246 4.86 -6.54 -11.45
N LEU A 247 5.18 -7.82 -11.59
CA LEU A 247 6.19 -8.30 -12.53
C LEU A 247 5.88 -7.85 -13.97
N ALA A 248 4.64 -8.02 -14.44
CA ALA A 248 4.25 -7.55 -15.78
C ALA A 248 4.47 -6.04 -15.96
N HIS A 249 4.06 -5.24 -14.97
CA HIS A 249 4.26 -3.80 -14.97
C HIS A 249 5.74 -3.42 -15.01
N ASP A 250 6.57 -4.07 -14.20
CA ASP A 250 7.98 -3.75 -14.06
C ASP A 250 8.74 -4.08 -15.35
N ARG A 251 8.40 -5.18 -16.03
CA ARG A 251 8.94 -5.50 -17.36
C ARG A 251 8.54 -4.47 -18.42
N MET A 252 7.29 -4.01 -18.40
CA MET A 252 6.84 -2.96 -19.32
C MET A 252 7.52 -1.61 -19.03
N MET A 253 7.71 -1.26 -17.76
CA MET A 253 8.38 -0.02 -17.35
C MET A 253 9.87 -0.06 -17.71
N ALA A 254 10.53 -1.19 -17.45
CA ALA A 254 11.93 -1.42 -17.83
C ALA A 254 12.17 -1.18 -19.32
N ARG A 255 11.27 -1.66 -20.18
CA ARG A 255 11.33 -1.41 -21.62
C ARG A 255 11.24 0.09 -21.96
N LYS A 256 10.38 0.85 -21.27
CA LYS A 256 10.23 2.29 -21.46
C LYS A 256 11.50 3.03 -21.03
N LEU A 257 12.00 2.73 -19.82
CA LEU A 257 13.18 3.36 -19.25
C LEU A 257 14.42 3.10 -20.09
N MET A 258 14.70 1.84 -20.44
CA MET A 258 15.84 1.50 -21.31
C MET A 258 15.77 2.16 -22.69
N GLY A 259 14.56 2.42 -23.20
CA GLY A 259 14.39 3.14 -24.46
C GLY A 259 14.80 4.62 -24.41
N GLY A 260 14.72 5.27 -23.24
CA GLY A 260 15.15 6.66 -23.06
C GLY A 260 16.62 6.82 -22.65
N VAL A 261 17.28 5.73 -22.27
CA VAL A 261 18.66 5.72 -21.78
C VAL A 261 19.68 5.51 -22.91
N THR A 262 19.26 4.90 -24.01
CA THR A 262 20.17 4.52 -25.09
C THR A 262 19.70 5.13 -26.41
N ASP A 263 20.16 6.34 -26.72
CA ASP A 263 19.97 6.94 -28.04
C ASP A 263 21.05 6.50 -29.03
N GLY A 264 20.66 6.29 -30.29
CA GLY A 264 21.54 5.85 -31.38
C GLY A 264 21.12 4.53 -32.06
N LYS A 265 21.59 4.30 -33.30
CA LYS A 265 21.28 3.08 -34.07
C LYS A 265 21.82 1.80 -33.40
N ASP A 266 23.01 1.86 -32.82
CA ASP A 266 23.66 0.70 -32.18
C ASP A 266 22.99 0.29 -30.87
N ALA A 267 22.43 1.27 -30.14
CA ALA A 267 21.63 1.05 -28.95
C ALA A 267 20.36 0.22 -29.22
N LYS A 268 19.66 0.50 -30.33
CA LYS A 268 18.47 -0.26 -30.74
C LYS A 268 18.80 -1.74 -31.02
N VAL A 269 19.98 -2.02 -31.58
CA VAL A 269 20.45 -3.38 -31.84
C VAL A 269 20.80 -4.08 -30.53
N ARG A 270 21.59 -3.44 -29.65
CA ARG A 270 21.96 -3.97 -28.32
C ARG A 270 20.74 -4.30 -27.45
N LEU A 271 19.72 -3.44 -27.45
CA LEU A 271 18.49 -3.66 -26.66
C LEU A 271 17.44 -4.56 -27.32
N LYS A 272 17.69 -5.11 -28.52
CA LYS A 272 16.70 -5.96 -29.20
C LYS A 272 16.35 -7.21 -28.38
N ALA A 273 17.36 -7.87 -27.82
CA ALA A 273 17.18 -9.04 -26.96
C ALA A 273 16.41 -8.67 -25.68
N PHE A 274 16.81 -7.59 -25.00
CA PHE A 274 16.14 -7.08 -23.80
C PHE A 274 14.67 -6.74 -24.04
N ARG A 275 14.36 -6.04 -25.15
CA ARG A 275 12.98 -5.67 -25.52
C ARG A 275 12.10 -6.88 -25.82
N ARG A 276 12.65 -7.92 -26.47
CA ARG A 276 11.94 -9.18 -26.71
C ARG A 276 11.68 -9.92 -25.42
N TRP A 277 12.70 -10.06 -24.58
CA TRP A 277 12.59 -10.75 -23.29
C TRP A 277 11.60 -10.05 -22.35
N THR A 278 11.68 -8.73 -22.20
CA THR A 278 10.73 -7.96 -21.38
C THR A 278 9.30 -8.09 -21.90
N LYS A 279 9.08 -8.03 -23.23
CA LYS A 279 7.76 -8.24 -23.82
C LYS A 279 7.21 -9.63 -23.50
N ARG A 280 8.01 -10.68 -23.71
CA ARG A 280 7.60 -12.07 -23.47
C ARG A 280 7.28 -12.31 -22.00
N THR A 281 8.19 -11.94 -21.10
CA THR A 281 8.02 -12.17 -19.66
C THR A 281 6.91 -11.30 -19.05
N ALA A 282 6.65 -10.11 -19.60
CA ALA A 282 5.48 -9.32 -19.22
C ALA A 282 4.16 -10.02 -19.60
N PHE A 283 4.11 -10.63 -20.78
CA PHE A 283 2.97 -11.40 -21.26
C PHE A 283 2.74 -12.64 -20.39
N GLU A 284 3.77 -13.45 -20.16
CA GLU A 284 3.71 -14.63 -19.28
C GLU A 284 3.24 -14.28 -17.86
N ALA A 285 3.74 -13.17 -17.30
CA ALA A 285 3.29 -12.69 -15.99
C ALA A 285 1.83 -12.22 -16.01
N SER A 286 1.37 -11.63 -17.11
CA SER A 286 -0.04 -11.22 -17.27
C SER A 286 -0.96 -12.43 -17.36
N GLU A 287 -0.57 -13.48 -18.07
CA GLU A 287 -1.30 -14.76 -18.11
C GLU A 287 -1.41 -15.37 -16.70
N LYS A 288 -0.31 -15.43 -15.95
CA LYS A 288 -0.34 -15.92 -14.56
C LYS A 288 -1.26 -15.07 -13.67
N ALA A 289 -1.25 -13.75 -13.85
CA ALA A 289 -2.18 -12.87 -13.15
C ALA A 289 -3.64 -13.21 -13.46
N MET A 290 -3.98 -13.62 -14.69
CA MET A 290 -5.36 -14.03 -15.01
C MET A 290 -5.76 -15.31 -14.28
N HIS A 291 -4.85 -16.26 -14.15
CA HIS A 291 -5.10 -17.47 -13.36
C HIS A 291 -5.31 -17.14 -11.87
N SER A 292 -4.50 -16.25 -11.29
CA SER A 292 -4.68 -15.79 -9.90
C SER A 292 -5.98 -15.03 -9.69
N LEU A 293 -6.40 -14.26 -10.69
CA LEU A 293 -7.67 -13.55 -10.68
C LEU A 293 -8.86 -14.52 -10.72
N ALA A 294 -8.83 -15.56 -11.56
CA ALA A 294 -9.89 -16.57 -11.60
C ALA A 294 -10.04 -17.28 -10.24
N LYS A 295 -8.93 -17.59 -9.55
CA LYS A 295 -8.96 -18.13 -8.18
C LYS A 295 -9.57 -17.15 -7.18
N LEU A 296 -9.29 -15.85 -7.32
CA LEU A 296 -9.84 -14.81 -6.46
C LEU A 296 -11.37 -14.70 -6.62
N GLU A 297 -11.88 -14.81 -7.85
CA GLU A 297 -13.32 -14.73 -8.15
C GLU A 297 -14.13 -15.91 -7.61
N GLN A 298 -13.48 -17.03 -7.29
CA GLN A 298 -14.10 -18.18 -6.62
C GLN A 298 -14.27 -18.00 -5.10
N LEU A 299 -13.65 -16.98 -4.51
CA LEU A 299 -13.76 -16.74 -3.07
C LEU A 299 -15.13 -16.13 -2.73
N SER A 300 -15.69 -16.56 -1.59
CA SER A 300 -16.87 -15.91 -1.03
C SER A 300 -16.53 -14.51 -0.55
N ALA A 301 -17.33 -13.53 -0.98
CA ALA A 301 -17.22 -12.14 -0.55
C ALA A 301 -17.82 -11.99 0.87
N TRP A 302 -17.04 -12.31 1.89
CA TRP A 302 -17.46 -12.37 3.30
C TRP A 302 -17.94 -11.05 3.90
N TRP A 303 -17.70 -9.93 3.22
CA TRP A 303 -18.22 -8.61 3.63
C TRP A 303 -19.68 -8.39 3.22
N ARG A 304 -20.27 -9.33 2.47
CA ARG A 304 -21.70 -9.31 2.16
C ARG A 304 -22.47 -9.99 3.29
N PRO A 305 -23.68 -9.52 3.63
CA PRO A 305 -24.55 -10.26 4.54
C PRO A 305 -24.82 -11.66 3.95
N PRO A 306 -25.00 -12.69 4.81
CA PRO A 306 -25.39 -14.01 4.34
C PRO A 306 -26.67 -13.90 3.51
N ALA A 307 -26.70 -14.54 2.34
CA ALA A 307 -27.92 -14.64 1.56
C ALA A 307 -28.96 -15.39 2.39
N HIS A 308 -30.11 -14.75 2.62
CA HIS A 308 -31.27 -15.38 3.24
C HIS A 308 -31.91 -16.41 2.30
#